data_AF-A0A4Q5U5T8-F1
#
_entry.id   AF-A0A4Q5U5T8-F1
#
_cell.length_a   1.000
_cell.length_b   1.000
_cell.length_c   1.000
_cell.angle_alpha   90.00
_cell.angle_beta   90.00
_cell.angle_gamma   90.00
#
_symmetry.space_group_name_H-M   'P 1'
#
loop_
_entity.id
_entity.type
_entity.pdbx_description
1 polymer ?
#
loop_
_entity_poly.entity_id
_entity_poly.type
_entity_poly.pdbx_seq_one_letter_code
_entity_poly.pdbx_strand_id
1 'polypeptide(L)'
;MAKQIFFDIEARNKMKKGVDILSNAVKVTLGPKGRNVVIEKKFGAPAVTKDGVTVAKEIELEDPIENMGAQMVKEVASKTADIAGDGTTTATVLAQSIISEGLKMVAAGANPMDLKRGIDKAVSLVVENLRAQSQTVGSDAKKIQQVATISANNDETIGKLIAEAFAKVGKEGVITVEEAKGTDTT
;
A
#
# COMPACT_ATOMS: atom_id res chain seq x y z
N MET A 1 -1.70 -9.19 -33.00
CA MET A 1 -3.11 -9.39 -32.59
C MET A 1 -3.90 -8.13 -32.83
N ALA A 2 -5.17 -8.24 -33.19
CA ALA A 2 -6.09 -7.10 -33.28
C ALA A 2 -6.40 -6.53 -31.89
N LYS A 3 -6.64 -5.21 -31.78
CA LYS A 3 -6.96 -4.56 -30.50
C LYS A 3 -8.46 -4.68 -30.21
N GLN A 4 -8.81 -4.97 -28.95
CA GLN A 4 -10.16 -4.85 -28.44
C GLN A 4 -10.37 -3.44 -27.90
N ILE A 5 -11.53 -2.84 -28.18
CA ILE A 5 -11.85 -1.47 -27.77
C ILE A 5 -13.17 -1.49 -27.00
N PHE A 6 -13.14 -0.98 -25.78
CA PHE A 6 -14.29 -0.89 -24.86
C PHE A 6 -14.57 0.57 -24.53
N PHE A 7 -15.84 0.89 -24.29
CA PHE A 7 -16.28 2.26 -24.00
C PHE A 7 -17.18 2.34 -22.76
N ASP A 8 -17.34 3.57 -22.27
CA ASP A 8 -18.33 3.96 -21.27
C ASP A 8 -18.40 3.05 -20.03
N ILE A 9 -19.60 2.58 -19.72
CA ILE A 9 -19.91 1.83 -18.50
C ILE A 9 -19.30 0.43 -18.51
N GLU A 10 -19.19 -0.19 -19.68
CA GLU A 10 -18.61 -1.53 -19.82
C GLU A 10 -17.12 -1.50 -19.46
N ALA A 11 -16.37 -0.55 -20.05
CA ALA A 11 -14.96 -0.36 -19.72
C ALA A 11 -14.75 -0.04 -18.24
N ARG A 12 -15.56 0.87 -17.68
CA ARG A 12 -15.47 1.28 -16.27
C ARG A 12 -15.78 0.13 -15.31
N ASN A 13 -16.79 -0.69 -15.59
CA ASN A 13 -17.16 -1.81 -14.75
C ASN A 13 -16.08 -2.89 -14.73
N LYS A 14 -15.50 -3.22 -15.89
CA LYS A 14 -14.37 -4.16 -15.97
C LYS A 14 -13.15 -3.65 -15.22
N MET A 15 -12.74 -2.40 -15.44
CA MET A 15 -11.64 -1.80 -14.70
C MET A 15 -11.89 -1.80 -13.19
N LYS A 16 -13.10 -1.43 -12.76
CA LYS A 16 -13.49 -1.46 -11.33
C LYS A 16 -13.36 -2.86 -10.74
N LYS A 17 -13.80 -3.89 -11.46
CA LYS A 17 -13.69 -5.28 -11.00
C LYS A 17 -12.23 -5.67 -10.77
N GLY A 18 -11.32 -5.27 -11.67
CA GLY A 18 -9.88 -5.46 -11.48
C GLY A 18 -9.32 -4.75 -10.25
N VAL A 19 -9.68 -3.48 -10.07
CA VAL A 19 -9.34 -2.69 -8.87
C VAL A 19 -9.82 -3.38 -7.61
N ASP A 20 -11.06 -3.87 -7.61
CA ASP A 20 -11.67 -4.54 -6.45
C ASP A 20 -10.98 -5.86 -6.13
N ILE A 21 -10.64 -6.68 -7.13
CA ILE A 21 -9.93 -7.94 -6.91
C ILE A 21 -8.60 -7.68 -6.21
N LEU A 22 -7.78 -6.77 -6.77
CA LEU A 22 -6.49 -6.43 -6.17
C LEU A 22 -6.64 -5.86 -4.76
N SER A 23 -7.53 -4.88 -4.60
CA SER A 23 -7.70 -4.18 -3.33
C SER A 23 -8.30 -5.07 -2.25
N ASN A 24 -9.20 -5.99 -2.61
CA ASN A 24 -9.78 -6.95 -1.66
C ASN A 24 -8.75 -7.96 -1.16
N ALA A 25 -7.80 -8.38 -2.00
CA ALA A 25 -6.70 -9.25 -1.60
C ALA A 25 -5.69 -8.53 -0.70
N VAL A 26 -5.41 -7.25 -0.97
CA VAL A 26 -4.44 -6.46 -0.20
C VAL A 26 -5.03 -5.98 1.13
N LYS A 27 -6.27 -5.49 1.16
CA LYS A 27 -6.85 -4.83 2.35
C LYS A 27 -7.01 -5.75 3.56
N VAL A 28 -7.07 -7.06 3.37
CA VAL A 28 -7.16 -8.02 4.50
C VAL A 28 -5.90 -8.05 5.33
N THR A 29 -4.77 -7.56 4.80
CA THR A 29 -3.50 -7.50 5.53
C THR A 29 -3.33 -6.23 6.38
N LEU A 30 -4.28 -5.29 6.31
CA LEU A 30 -4.16 -3.99 6.97
C LEU A 30 -4.20 -4.08 8.49
N GLY A 31 -3.19 -3.48 9.15
CA GLY A 31 -3.17 -3.22 10.58
C GLY A 31 -2.80 -4.42 11.45
N PRO A 32 -2.86 -4.26 12.80
CA PRO A 32 -2.36 -5.26 13.75
C PRO A 32 -3.14 -6.59 13.73
N LYS A 33 -4.39 -6.55 13.25
CA LYS A 33 -5.25 -7.74 13.06
C LYS A 33 -5.33 -8.17 11.59
N GLY A 34 -4.36 -7.74 10.77
CA GLY A 34 -4.20 -8.18 9.40
C GLY A 34 -4.13 -9.71 9.32
N ARG A 35 -4.84 -10.28 8.35
CA ARG A 35 -4.87 -11.70 8.06
C ARG A 35 -3.77 -12.07 7.08
N ASN A 36 -3.35 -13.33 7.14
CA ASN A 36 -2.39 -13.87 6.20
C ASN A 36 -3.04 -14.05 4.82
N VAL A 37 -2.27 -13.76 3.79
CA VAL A 37 -2.55 -14.14 2.41
C VAL A 37 -1.58 -15.26 2.04
N VAL A 38 -2.11 -16.31 1.43
CA VAL A 38 -1.35 -17.46 0.96
C VAL A 38 -1.16 -17.32 -0.54
N ILE A 39 0.09 -17.39 -0.98
CA ILE A 39 0.51 -17.16 -2.35
C ILE A 39 1.19 -18.45 -2.84
N GLU A 40 0.69 -18.99 -3.96
CA GLU A 40 1.29 -20.15 -4.59
C GLU A 40 2.70 -19.81 -5.11
N LYS A 41 3.64 -20.75 -4.93
CA LYS A 41 4.95 -20.71 -5.59
C LYS A 41 5.02 -21.89 -6.55
N LYS A 42 5.60 -21.66 -7.74
CA LYS A 42 5.81 -22.71 -8.76
C LYS A 42 6.62 -23.90 -8.24
N PHE A 43 7.46 -23.68 -7.22
CA PHE A 43 8.27 -24.71 -6.59
C PHE A 43 8.29 -24.49 -5.08
N GLY A 44 8.24 -25.58 -4.31
CA GLY A 44 8.32 -25.56 -2.85
C GLY A 44 7.00 -25.22 -2.16
N ALA A 45 7.09 -24.79 -0.90
CA ALA A 45 5.95 -24.43 -0.08
C ALA A 45 5.36 -23.06 -0.49
N PRO A 46 4.04 -22.85 -0.32
CA PRO A 46 3.42 -21.56 -0.57
C PRO A 46 4.00 -20.47 0.34
N ALA A 47 4.06 -19.24 -0.15
CA ALA A 47 4.39 -18.09 0.69
C ALA A 47 3.17 -17.70 1.53
N VAL A 48 3.39 -17.42 2.81
CA VAL A 48 2.39 -16.85 3.70
C VAL A 48 2.87 -15.47 4.10
N THR A 49 2.10 -14.44 3.81
CA THR A 49 2.51 -13.05 4.04
C THR A 49 1.37 -12.16 4.55
N LYS A 50 1.74 -11.12 5.28
CA LYS A 50 0.88 -9.96 5.61
C LYS A 50 1.35 -8.67 4.94
N ASP A 51 2.37 -8.75 4.08
CA ASP A 51 2.84 -7.60 3.34
C ASP A 51 1.95 -7.33 2.13
N GLY A 52 1.25 -6.19 2.14
CA GLY A 52 0.38 -5.77 1.05
C GLY A 52 1.12 -5.54 -0.27
N VAL A 53 2.41 -5.18 -0.24
CA VAL A 53 3.22 -5.00 -1.46
C VAL A 53 3.47 -6.34 -2.13
N THR A 54 3.91 -7.33 -1.37
CA THR A 54 4.10 -8.70 -1.87
C THR A 54 2.79 -9.24 -2.45
N VAL A 55 1.67 -9.06 -1.75
CA VAL A 55 0.35 -9.49 -2.26
C VAL A 55 -0.01 -8.79 -3.57
N ALA A 56 0.15 -7.46 -3.64
CA ALA A 56 -0.20 -6.70 -4.85
C ALA A 56 0.65 -7.08 -6.07
N LYS A 57 1.93 -7.44 -5.86
CA LYS A 57 2.86 -7.84 -6.94
C LYS A 57 2.45 -9.12 -7.64
N GLU A 58 1.83 -10.05 -6.91
CA GLU A 58 1.44 -11.38 -7.41
C GLU A 58 0.08 -11.39 -8.11
N ILE A 59 -0.63 -10.25 -8.15
CA ILE A 59 -1.95 -10.15 -8.76
C ILE A 59 -1.82 -9.80 -10.24
N GLU A 60 -2.17 -10.77 -11.07
CA GLU A 60 -2.34 -10.65 -12.51
C GLU A 60 -3.65 -11.34 -12.91
N LEU A 61 -4.47 -10.64 -13.70
CA LEU A 61 -5.82 -11.12 -14.06
C LEU A 61 -5.87 -11.56 -15.52
N GLU A 62 -6.66 -12.59 -15.80
CA GLU A 62 -6.82 -13.14 -17.16
C GLU A 62 -7.51 -12.16 -18.13
N ASP A 63 -8.58 -11.48 -17.70
CA ASP A 63 -9.24 -10.46 -18.52
C ASP A 63 -8.32 -9.23 -18.62
N PRO A 64 -7.91 -8.82 -19.83
CA PRO A 64 -6.94 -7.73 -19.99
C PRO A 64 -7.41 -6.38 -19.45
N ILE A 65 -8.71 -6.10 -19.44
CA ILE A 65 -9.28 -4.83 -18.96
C ILE A 65 -9.39 -4.84 -17.44
N GLU A 66 -9.80 -5.96 -16.85
CA GLU A 66 -9.73 -6.15 -15.40
C GLU A 66 -8.26 -6.04 -14.94
N ASN A 67 -7.34 -6.72 -15.63
CA ASN A 67 -5.92 -6.64 -15.31
C ASN A 67 -5.40 -5.21 -15.38
N MET A 68 -5.79 -4.43 -16.40
CA MET A 68 -5.41 -3.02 -16.50
C MET A 68 -5.85 -2.22 -15.26
N GLY A 69 -7.07 -2.43 -14.77
CA GLY A 69 -7.54 -1.82 -13.52
C GLY A 69 -6.73 -2.23 -12.30
N ALA A 70 -6.38 -3.52 -12.18
CA ALA A 70 -5.50 -4.02 -11.13
C ALA A 70 -4.10 -3.38 -11.22
N GLN A 71 -3.47 -3.38 -12.40
CA GLN A 71 -2.14 -2.81 -12.61
C GLN A 71 -2.09 -1.31 -12.27
N MET A 72 -3.15 -0.55 -12.57
CA MET A 72 -3.23 0.88 -12.20
C MET A 72 -3.15 1.10 -10.69
N VAL A 73 -3.78 0.25 -9.87
CA VAL A 73 -3.74 0.37 -8.40
C VAL A 73 -2.46 -0.23 -7.83
N LYS A 74 -1.92 -1.27 -8.47
CA LYS A 74 -0.58 -1.80 -8.16
C LYS A 74 0.49 -0.70 -8.29
N GLU A 75 0.39 0.14 -9.31
CA GLU A 75 1.28 1.29 -9.51
C GLU A 75 1.17 2.32 -8.38
N VAL A 76 -0.05 2.57 -7.86
CA VAL A 76 -0.25 3.45 -6.69
C VAL A 76 0.45 2.89 -5.46
N ALA A 77 0.32 1.58 -5.22
CA ALA A 77 1.00 0.91 -4.12
C ALA A 77 2.53 0.95 -4.28
N SER A 78 3.05 0.66 -5.47
CA SER A 78 4.49 0.67 -5.75
C SER A 78 5.11 2.04 -5.54
N LYS A 79 4.52 3.10 -6.10
CA LYS A 79 5.02 4.47 -5.91
C LYS A 79 5.01 4.92 -4.45
N THR A 80 4.02 4.45 -3.69
CA THR A 80 3.96 4.74 -2.24
C THR A 80 5.11 4.06 -1.51
N ALA A 81 5.42 2.80 -1.83
CA ALA A 81 6.60 2.11 -1.29
C ALA A 81 7.91 2.83 -1.66
N ASP A 82 8.06 3.27 -2.91
CA ASP A 82 9.30 3.89 -3.38
C ASP A 82 9.56 5.26 -2.70
N ILE A 83 8.51 6.03 -2.42
CA ILE A 83 8.63 7.37 -1.84
C ILE A 83 8.68 7.31 -0.30
N ALA A 84 7.86 6.46 0.32
CA ALA A 84 7.63 6.47 1.76
C ALA A 84 8.14 5.23 2.50
N GLY A 85 8.37 4.11 1.81
CA GLY A 85 8.78 2.83 2.41
C GLY A 85 7.68 2.06 3.16
N ASP A 86 6.51 2.66 3.37
CA ASP A 86 5.34 2.09 4.05
C ASP A 86 4.04 2.74 3.50
N GLY A 87 2.86 2.21 3.88
CA GLY A 87 1.56 2.81 3.58
C GLY A 87 0.91 2.30 2.29
N THR A 88 1.48 1.27 1.67
CA THR A 88 0.98 0.71 0.40
C THR A 88 -0.42 0.13 0.49
N THR A 89 -0.72 -0.60 1.57
CA THR A 89 -2.06 -1.12 1.86
C THR A 89 -3.06 0.02 2.05
N THR A 90 -2.67 1.07 2.79
CA THR A 90 -3.51 2.27 3.00
C THR A 90 -3.79 2.99 1.68
N ALA A 91 -2.77 3.18 0.84
CA ALA A 91 -2.91 3.81 -0.47
C ALA A 91 -3.85 3.01 -1.39
N THR A 92 -3.75 1.68 -1.36
CA THR A 92 -4.62 0.77 -2.12
C THR A 92 -6.08 0.89 -1.69
N VAL A 93 -6.34 0.87 -0.38
CA VAL A 93 -7.71 1.01 0.16
C VAL A 93 -8.32 2.36 -0.16
N LEU A 94 -7.54 3.44 -0.04
CA LEU A 94 -8.01 4.79 -0.41
C LEU A 94 -8.31 4.88 -1.90
N ALA A 95 -7.43 4.33 -2.76
CA ALA A 95 -7.65 4.30 -4.20
C ALA A 95 -8.94 3.55 -4.55
N GLN A 96 -9.18 2.36 -3.97
CA GLN A 96 -10.40 1.58 -4.18
C GLN A 96 -11.66 2.40 -3.82
N SER A 97 -11.63 3.09 -2.67
CA SER A 97 -12.76 3.88 -2.18
C SER A 97 -13.06 5.07 -3.11
N ILE A 98 -12.04 5.84 -3.48
CA ILE A 98 -12.18 7.00 -4.37
C ILE A 98 -12.69 6.57 -5.75
N ILE A 99 -12.14 5.49 -6.31
CA ILE A 99 -12.58 4.95 -7.61
C ILE A 99 -14.03 4.48 -7.52
N SER A 100 -14.40 3.75 -6.47
CA SER A 100 -15.76 3.22 -6.32
C SER A 100 -16.81 4.32 -6.22
N GLU A 101 -16.59 5.33 -5.39
CA GLU A 101 -17.53 6.44 -5.24
C GLU A 101 -17.52 7.39 -6.45
N GLY A 102 -16.34 7.65 -7.03
CA GLY A 102 -16.21 8.44 -8.25
C GLY A 102 -16.98 7.83 -9.43
N LEU A 103 -16.86 6.51 -9.63
CA LEU A 103 -17.59 5.81 -10.69
C LEU A 103 -19.10 5.84 -10.49
N LYS A 104 -19.59 5.75 -9.25
CA LYS A 104 -21.03 5.92 -8.94
C LYS A 104 -21.51 7.32 -9.32
N MET A 105 -20.76 8.36 -8.98
CA MET A 105 -21.13 9.75 -9.30
C MET A 105 -21.12 10.00 -10.82
N VAL A 106 -20.15 9.44 -11.54
CA VAL A 106 -20.12 9.51 -13.02
C VAL A 106 -21.32 8.78 -13.62
N ALA A 107 -21.69 7.61 -13.09
CA ALA A 107 -22.89 6.89 -13.54
C ALA A 107 -24.19 7.68 -13.26
N ALA A 108 -24.21 8.50 -12.21
CA ALA A 108 -25.31 9.42 -11.90
C ALA A 108 -25.33 10.69 -12.78
N GLY A 109 -24.43 10.81 -13.75
CA GLY A 109 -24.38 11.92 -14.71
C GLY A 109 -23.50 13.10 -14.29
N ALA A 110 -22.74 12.99 -13.19
CA ALA A 110 -21.80 14.03 -12.80
C ALA A 110 -20.62 14.13 -13.79
N ASN A 111 -20.12 15.35 -14.00
CA ASN A 111 -18.96 15.59 -14.87
C ASN A 111 -17.69 15.01 -14.23
N PRO A 112 -17.00 14.03 -14.88
CA PRO A 112 -15.79 13.43 -14.34
C PRO A 112 -14.66 14.42 -14.07
N MET A 113 -14.56 15.48 -14.87
CA MET A 113 -13.51 16.50 -14.72
C MET A 113 -13.74 17.40 -13.51
N ASP A 114 -15.00 17.71 -13.20
CA ASP A 114 -15.36 18.45 -11.99
C ASP A 114 -15.16 17.59 -10.73
N LEU A 115 -15.54 16.31 -10.79
CA LEU A 115 -15.29 15.35 -9.71
C LEU A 115 -13.79 15.26 -9.39
N LYS A 116 -12.95 15.09 -10.42
CA LYS A 116 -11.50 15.06 -10.25
C LYS A 116 -10.98 16.35 -9.62
N ARG A 117 -11.38 17.53 -10.11
CA ARG A 117 -10.97 18.83 -9.54
C ARG A 117 -11.38 18.97 -8.07
N GLY A 118 -12.58 18.50 -7.72
CA GLY A 118 -13.06 18.49 -6.34
C GLY A 118 -12.21 17.58 -5.43
N ILE A 119 -11.90 16.37 -5.90
CA ILE A 119 -11.04 15.42 -5.18
C ILE A 119 -9.64 16.03 -4.98
N ASP A 120 -9.02 16.57 -6.03
CA ASP A 120 -7.67 17.15 -5.95
C ASP A 120 -7.60 18.33 -4.95
N LYS A 121 -8.64 19.17 -4.94
CA LYS A 121 -8.77 20.26 -3.98
C LYS A 121 -8.91 19.75 -2.53
N ALA A 122 -9.75 18.73 -2.32
CA ALA A 122 -9.92 18.13 -1.00
C ALA A 122 -8.62 17.49 -0.50
N VAL A 123 -7.90 16.77 -1.36
CA VAL A 123 -6.61 16.15 -1.03
C VAL A 123 -5.60 17.20 -0.58
N SER A 124 -5.52 18.34 -1.29
CA SER A 124 -4.59 19.42 -0.95
C SER A 124 -4.87 19.99 0.45
N LEU A 125 -6.14 20.23 0.78
CA LEU A 125 -6.54 20.72 2.11
C LEU A 125 -6.25 19.69 3.21
N VAL A 126 -6.52 18.41 2.96
CA VAL A 126 -6.22 17.34 3.91
C VAL A 126 -4.71 17.23 4.15
N VAL A 127 -3.88 17.30 3.11
CA VAL A 127 -2.42 17.24 3.24
C VAL A 127 -1.89 18.43 4.05
N GLU A 128 -2.40 19.64 3.81
CA GLU A 128 -2.05 20.83 4.60
C GLU A 128 -2.43 20.65 6.08
N ASN A 129 -3.64 20.18 6.33
CA ASN A 129 -4.15 19.94 7.67
C ASN A 129 -3.36 18.85 8.42
N LEU A 130 -2.93 17.78 7.74
CA LEU A 130 -2.07 16.74 8.30
C LEU A 130 -0.69 17.28 8.67
N ARG A 131 -0.10 18.14 7.83
CA ARG A 131 1.18 18.81 8.14
C ARG A 131 1.07 19.69 9.38
N ALA A 132 -0.02 20.44 9.50
CA ALA A 132 -0.26 21.32 10.66
C ALA A 132 -0.40 20.55 11.98
N GLN A 133 -0.88 19.30 11.94
CA GLN A 133 -1.02 18.42 13.11
C GLN A 133 0.19 17.53 13.38
N SER A 134 1.17 17.51 12.47
CA SER A 134 2.31 16.61 12.57
C SER A 134 3.20 16.95 13.76
N GLN A 135 3.67 15.92 14.47
CA GLN A 135 4.63 16.07 15.56
C GLN A 135 6.01 15.62 15.10
N THR A 136 7.01 16.49 15.25
CA THR A 136 8.39 16.15 14.93
C THR A 136 8.95 15.12 15.92
N VAL A 137 9.43 14.00 15.40
CA VAL A 137 10.08 12.93 16.19
C VAL A 137 11.45 13.37 16.71
N GLY A 138 12.23 14.09 15.90
CA GLY A 138 13.55 14.60 16.29
C GLY A 138 14.55 13.47 16.54
N SER A 139 15.33 13.60 17.62
CA SER A 139 16.29 12.60 18.11
C SER A 139 15.79 11.85 19.36
N ASP A 140 14.49 11.93 19.64
CA ASP A 140 13.88 11.24 20.79
C ASP A 140 13.85 9.72 20.55
N ALA A 141 14.74 9.00 21.23
CA ALA A 141 14.88 7.56 21.12
C ALA A 141 13.57 6.81 21.42
N LYS A 142 12.74 7.30 22.35
CA LYS A 142 11.46 6.63 22.68
C LYS A 142 10.48 6.75 21.53
N LYS A 143 10.40 7.92 20.89
CA LYS A 143 9.52 8.12 19.73
C LYS A 143 9.99 7.32 18.52
N ILE A 144 11.32 7.25 18.28
CA ILE A 144 11.89 6.42 17.21
C ILE A 144 11.55 4.95 17.44
N GLN A 145 11.74 4.44 18.66
CA GLN A 145 11.39 3.07 19.04
C GLN A 145 9.91 2.79 18.79
N GLN A 146 9.01 3.69 19.21
CA GLN A 146 7.57 3.53 19.02
C GLN A 146 7.18 3.43 17.54
N VAL A 147 7.70 4.33 16.70
CA VAL A 147 7.43 4.28 15.25
C VAL A 147 7.94 2.98 14.64
N ALA A 148 9.18 2.60 14.96
CA ALA A 148 9.80 1.39 14.46
C ALA A 148 9.03 0.12 14.90
N THR A 149 8.58 0.06 16.16
CA THR A 149 7.76 -1.05 16.67
C THR A 149 6.43 -1.15 15.92
N ILE A 150 5.72 -0.03 15.73
CA ILE A 150 4.42 -0.04 15.02
C ILE A 150 4.60 -0.54 13.58
N SER A 151 5.60 -0.02 12.86
CA SER A 151 5.90 -0.44 11.48
C SER A 151 6.38 -1.90 11.39
N ALA A 152 7.02 -2.42 12.44
CA ALA A 152 7.44 -3.81 12.55
C ALA A 152 6.32 -4.74 13.07
N ASN A 153 5.04 -4.44 12.78
CA ASN A 153 3.88 -5.22 13.23
C ASN A 153 3.77 -5.38 14.77
N ASN A 154 4.12 -4.33 15.52
CA ASN A 154 4.21 -4.31 16.98
C ASN A 154 5.31 -5.22 17.58
N ASP A 155 6.40 -5.46 16.84
CA ASP A 155 7.59 -6.12 17.38
C ASP A 155 8.45 -5.11 18.16
N GLU A 156 8.40 -5.21 19.49
CA GLU A 156 9.20 -4.38 20.40
C GLU A 156 10.71 -4.65 20.27
N THR A 157 11.09 -5.88 19.93
CA THR A 157 12.50 -6.29 19.76
C THR A 157 13.10 -5.56 18.56
N ILE A 158 12.41 -5.58 17.42
CA ILE A 158 12.84 -4.87 16.21
C ILE A 158 12.86 -3.37 16.46
N GLY A 159 11.83 -2.81 17.09
CA GLY A 159 11.79 -1.37 17.37
C GLY A 159 12.94 -0.91 18.27
N LYS A 160 13.30 -1.71 19.29
CA LYS A 160 14.46 -1.45 20.15
C LYS A 160 15.78 -1.50 19.37
N LEU A 161 15.99 -2.53 18.56
CA LEU A 161 17.20 -2.67 17.74
C LEU A 161 17.38 -1.47 16.79
N ILE A 162 16.30 -1.02 16.15
CA ILE A 162 16.32 0.15 15.27
C ILE A 162 16.67 1.41 16.07
N ALA A 163 16.04 1.64 17.22
CA ALA A 163 16.33 2.81 18.06
C ALA A 163 17.79 2.84 18.55
N GLU A 164 18.36 1.68 18.90
CA GLU A 164 19.78 1.55 19.27
C GLU A 164 20.71 1.85 18.09
N ALA A 165 20.36 1.40 16.88
CA ALA A 165 21.11 1.72 15.67
C ALA A 165 21.11 3.23 15.39
N PHE A 166 19.92 3.87 15.41
CA PHE A 166 19.77 5.32 15.27
C PHE A 166 20.56 6.11 16.31
N ALA A 167 20.62 5.63 17.56
CA ALA A 167 21.40 6.28 18.61
C ALA A 167 22.92 6.21 18.37
N LYS A 168 23.41 5.13 17.73
CA LYS A 168 24.84 4.95 17.43
C LYS A 168 25.30 5.75 16.21
N VAL A 169 24.53 5.73 15.12
CA VAL A 169 24.94 6.36 13.84
C VAL A 169 24.37 7.77 13.65
N GLY A 170 23.45 8.20 14.51
CA GLY A 170 22.73 9.45 14.38
C GLY A 170 21.61 9.38 13.33
N LYS A 171 20.79 10.43 13.25
CA LYS A 171 19.60 10.48 12.39
C LYS A 171 19.91 10.33 10.88
N GLU A 172 21.09 10.77 10.45
CA GLU A 172 21.54 10.74 9.05
C GLU A 172 22.57 9.63 8.79
N GLY A 173 22.78 8.74 9.76
CA GLY A 173 23.69 7.62 9.61
C GLY A 173 23.12 6.52 8.72
N VAL A 174 24.02 5.73 8.11
CA VAL A 174 23.63 4.59 7.27
C VAL A 174 23.42 3.35 8.14
N ILE A 175 22.26 2.72 8.01
CA ILE A 175 21.93 1.45 8.67
C ILE A 175 21.73 0.40 7.58
N THR A 176 22.43 -0.73 7.69
CA THR A 176 22.26 -1.89 6.82
C THR A 176 21.73 -3.08 7.63
N VAL A 177 20.91 -3.92 6.99
CA VAL A 177 20.40 -5.17 7.57
C VAL A 177 20.97 -6.30 6.75
N GLU A 178 21.60 -7.27 7.42
CA GLU A 178 22.14 -8.47 6.80
C GLU A 178 21.48 -9.70 7.44
N GLU A 179 21.26 -10.75 6.65
CA GLU A 179 20.83 -12.04 7.20
C GLU A 179 21.95 -12.62 8.06
N ALA A 180 21.67 -12.79 9.35
CA ALA A 180 22.59 -13.47 10.24
C ALA A 180 22.69 -14.94 9.83
N LYS A 181 23.89 -15.42 9.50
CA LYS A 181 24.19 -16.86 9.40
C LYS A 181 24.33 -17.45 10.81
N GLY A 182 23.24 -17.43 11.58
CA GLY A 182 23.19 -17.98 12.94
C GLY A 182 22.83 -19.47 12.91
N THR A 183 23.60 -20.29 13.64
CA THR A 183 23.39 -21.74 13.83
C THR A 183 22.48 -22.08 15.02
N ASP A 184 21.67 -21.15 15.51
CA ASP A 184 20.86 -21.36 16.71
C ASP A 184 19.39 -21.66 16.37
N THR A 185 19.03 -22.94 16.48
CA THR A 185 17.64 -23.40 16.56
C THR A 185 17.23 -23.45 18.04
N THR A 186 16.35 -22.55 18.48
CA THR A 186 15.61 -22.69 19.74
C THR A 186 14.14 -22.96 19.45
#